data_AF-A0A0R3R985-F1
#
_entry.id   AF-A0A0R3R985-F1
#
_cell.length_a   1.000
_cell.length_b   1.000
_cell.length_c   1.000
_cell.angle_alpha   90.00
_cell.angle_beta   90.00
_cell.angle_gamma   90.00
#
_symmetry.space_group_name_H-M   'P 1'
#
loop_
_entity.id
_entity.type
_entity.pdbx_description
1 polymer ?
#
loop_
_entity_poly.entity_id
_entity_poly.type
_entity_poly.pdbx_seq_one_letter_code
_entity_poly.pdbx_strand_id
1 'polypeptide(L)'
;MVDKRRELNSRLLQIEKQAISPPAMKGKERRPNCQRCAQHSVLARLKGHKRCCPFRNCPCAKCQVVQERQKLMADQIKLRRRQKKQKNLDALSDSDNLRSIMSNFSSC
;
A
#
# COMPACT_ATOMS: atom_id res chain seq x y z
N MET A 1 -22.49 -4.76 34.15
CA MET A 1 -22.45 -5.90 33.20
C MET A 1 -22.35 -5.45 31.74
N VAL A 2 -23.07 -4.40 31.35
CA VAL A 2 -22.97 -3.75 30.02
C VAL A 2 -21.57 -3.16 29.77
N ASP A 3 -20.92 -2.63 30.81
CA ASP A 3 -19.57 -2.05 30.68
C ASP A 3 -18.51 -3.11 30.39
N LYS A 4 -18.63 -4.29 31.02
CA LYS A 4 -17.76 -5.44 30.76
C LYS A 4 -17.97 -5.98 29.34
N ARG A 5 -19.20 -5.95 28.82
CA ARG A 5 -19.53 -6.28 27.42
C ARG A 5 -18.91 -5.26 26.45
N ARG A 6 -19.01 -3.96 26.76
CA ARG A 6 -18.42 -2.87 25.96
C ARG A 6 -16.89 -2.96 25.94
N GLU A 7 -16.28 -3.29 27.08
CA GLU A 7 -14.84 -3.49 27.21
C GLU A 7 -14.35 -4.71 26.41
N LEU A 8 -15.06 -5.85 26.50
CA LEU A 8 -14.73 -7.04 25.72
C LEU A 8 -14.85 -6.79 24.21
N ASN A 9 -15.90 -6.09 23.76
CA ASN A 9 -16.04 -5.69 22.36
C ASN A 9 -14.92 -4.73 21.91
N SER A 10 -14.51 -3.80 22.77
CA SER A 10 -13.38 -2.90 22.50
C SER A 10 -12.05 -3.66 22.38
N ARG A 11 -11.82 -4.65 23.25
CA ARG A 11 -10.63 -5.52 23.20
C ARG A 11 -10.63 -6.42 21.95
N LEU A 12 -11.78 -6.97 21.55
CA LEU A 12 -11.91 -7.76 20.32
C LEU A 12 -11.57 -6.94 19.07
N LEU A 13 -12.08 -5.70 18.98
CA LEU A 13 -11.75 -4.78 17.87
C LEU A 13 -10.26 -4.39 17.85
N GLN A 14 -9.58 -4.37 18.99
CA GLN A 14 -8.13 -4.14 19.05
C GLN A 14 -7.32 -5.35 18.58
N ILE A 15 -7.78 -6.57 18.90
CA ILE A 15 -7.14 -7.83 18.46
C ILE A 15 -7.26 -7.99 16.94
N GLU A 16 -8.43 -7.74 16.35
CA GLU A 16 -8.64 -7.82 14.89
C GLU A 16 -7.78 -6.83 14.10
N LYS A 17 -7.56 -5.61 14.64
CA LYS A 17 -6.67 -4.60 14.04
C LYS A 17 -5.20 -5.02 14.02
N GLN A 18 -4.78 -5.86 14.97
CA GLN A 18 -3.40 -6.38 15.04
C GLN A 18 -3.21 -7.63 14.17
N ALA A 19 -4.25 -8.44 13.96
CA ALA A 19 -4.15 -9.71 13.24
C ALA A 19 -4.03 -9.59 11.71
N ILE A 20 -4.18 -8.39 11.11
CA ILE A 20 -4.17 -8.20 9.64
C ILE A 20 -2.99 -7.36 9.14
N SER A 21 -2.10 -6.86 10.00
CA SER A 21 -0.84 -6.25 9.54
C SER A 21 0.28 -7.29 9.46
N PRO A 22 0.73 -7.74 8.27
CA PRO A 22 1.99 -8.48 8.19
C PRO A 22 3.09 -7.61 8.82
N PRO A 23 4.04 -8.20 9.58
CA PRO A 23 5.06 -7.43 10.27
C PRO A 23 5.85 -6.63 9.25
N ALA A 24 5.62 -5.32 9.23
CA ALA A 24 6.45 -4.38 8.50
C ALA A 24 7.81 -4.37 9.21
N MET A 25 8.71 -5.25 8.76
CA MET A 25 10.12 -5.27 9.12
C MET A 25 10.73 -3.90 8.77
N LYS A 26 10.70 -3.00 9.75
CA LYS A 26 11.36 -1.70 9.72
C LYS A 26 12.88 -1.96 9.70
N GLY A 27 13.58 -1.37 8.74
CA GLY A 27 15.00 -1.03 8.94
C GLY A 27 16.07 -1.73 8.09
N LYS A 28 15.75 -2.56 7.09
CA LYS A 28 16.73 -2.88 6.04
C LYS A 28 16.27 -2.20 4.76
N GLU A 29 17.06 -1.23 4.28
CA GLU A 29 16.88 -0.66 2.95
C GLU A 29 16.74 -1.81 1.96
N ARG A 30 15.51 -2.09 1.51
CA ARG A 30 15.25 -3.16 0.56
C ARG A 30 16.00 -2.74 -0.69
N ARG A 31 17.10 -3.42 -1.02
CA ARG A 31 17.86 -3.20 -2.25
C ARG A 31 17.33 -4.18 -3.29
N PRO A 32 16.33 -3.79 -4.12
CA PRO A 32 15.72 -4.73 -5.04
C PRO A 32 16.71 -5.14 -6.14
N ASN A 33 16.64 -6.42 -6.51
CA ASN A 33 17.30 -6.99 -7.67
C ASN A 33 16.36 -6.96 -8.87
N CYS A 34 16.91 -7.06 -10.08
CA CYS A 34 16.12 -7.18 -11.30
C CYS A 34 15.45 -8.56 -11.36
N GLN A 35 14.11 -8.57 -11.34
CA GLN A 35 13.34 -9.83 -11.41
C GLN A 35 13.54 -10.59 -12.72
N ARG A 36 13.82 -9.90 -13.84
CA ARG A 36 14.09 -10.58 -15.12
C ARG A 36 15.43 -11.30 -15.09
N CYS A 37 16.48 -10.66 -14.59
CA CYS A 37 17.78 -11.30 -14.40
C CYS A 37 17.70 -12.47 -13.41
N ALA A 38 16.92 -12.31 -12.34
CA ALA A 38 16.69 -13.39 -11.38
C ALA A 38 16.05 -14.63 -12.03
N GLN A 39 15.21 -14.48 -13.06
CA GLN A 39 14.65 -15.64 -13.79
C GLN A 39 15.64 -16.40 -14.66
N HIS A 40 16.81 -15.81 -14.89
CA HIS A 40 17.94 -16.42 -15.60
C HIS A 40 19.10 -16.71 -14.64
N SER A 41 18.84 -16.78 -13.33
CA SER A 41 19.84 -17.02 -12.27
C SER A 41 20.94 -15.95 -12.18
N VAL A 42 20.70 -14.76 -12.74
CA VAL A 42 21.64 -13.62 -12.69
C VAL A 42 21.20 -12.61 -11.62
N LEU A 43 22.09 -12.32 -10.67
CA LEU A 43 21.85 -11.32 -9.63
C LEU A 43 22.36 -9.94 -10.09
N ALA A 44 21.44 -9.10 -10.56
CA ALA A 44 21.74 -7.71 -10.90
C ALA A 44 20.94 -6.75 -10.02
N ARG A 45 21.59 -5.73 -9.45
CA ARG A 45 20.92 -4.68 -8.66
C ARG A 45 20.03 -3.86 -9.58
N LEU A 46 18.78 -3.58 -9.17
CA LEU A 46 17.81 -2.90 -10.05
C LEU A 46 18.16 -1.42 -10.31
N LYS A 47 18.83 -0.75 -9.36
CA LYS A 47 19.24 0.66 -9.48
C LYS A 47 20.16 0.84 -10.70
N GLY A 48 19.73 1.62 -11.69
CA GLY A 48 20.47 1.87 -12.94
C GLY A 48 20.39 0.76 -14.00
N HIS A 49 19.92 -0.44 -13.64
CA HIS A 49 20.01 -1.62 -14.50
C HIS A 49 18.89 -1.75 -15.56
N LYS A 50 17.81 -0.96 -15.47
CA LYS A 50 16.64 -1.09 -16.38
C LYS A 50 17.00 -0.99 -17.87
N ARG A 51 17.93 -0.11 -18.25
CA ARG A 51 18.32 0.12 -19.66
C ARG A 51 19.36 -0.88 -20.16
N CYS A 52 20.29 -1.28 -19.29
CA CYS A 52 21.39 -2.20 -19.60
C CYS A 52 21.05 -3.67 -19.26
N CYS A 53 19.78 -3.98 -19.04
CA CYS A 53 19.35 -5.32 -18.67
C CYS A 53 19.47 -6.25 -19.90
N PRO A 54 20.29 -7.32 -19.84
CA PRO A 54 20.47 -8.23 -20.97
C PRO A 54 19.16 -8.97 -21.32
N PHE A 55 18.28 -9.17 -20.34
CA PHE A 55 16.99 -9.84 -20.51
C PHE A 55 15.81 -8.86 -20.68
N ARG A 56 16.08 -7.59 -21.04
CA ARG A 56 15.04 -6.55 -21.20
C ARG A 56 13.96 -6.92 -22.21
N ASN A 57 14.29 -7.70 -23.23
CA ASN A 57 13.33 -8.13 -24.26
C ASN A 57 13.26 -9.66 -24.35
N CYS A 58 13.67 -10.39 -23.30
CA CYS A 58 13.63 -11.85 -23.34
C CYS A 58 12.17 -12.34 -23.47
N PRO A 59 11.86 -13.20 -24.47
CA PRO A 59 10.51 -13.70 -24.73
C PRO A 59 10.17 -14.99 -23.96
N CYS A 60 11.04 -15.48 -23.06
CA CYS A 60 10.78 -16.73 -22.35
C CYS A 60 9.55 -16.64 -21.44
N ALA A 61 8.87 -17.78 -21.22
CA ALA A 61 7.65 -17.86 -20.39
C ALA A 61 7.86 -17.27 -18.98
N LYS A 62 9.03 -17.52 -18.37
CA LYS A 62 9.35 -16.97 -17.04
C LYS A 62 9.38 -15.43 -17.03
N CYS A 63 9.91 -14.82 -18.10
CA CYS A 63 9.96 -13.36 -18.23
C CYS A 63 8.58 -12.76 -18.55
N GLN A 64 7.72 -13.46 -19.30
CA GLN A 64 6.33 -13.06 -19.54
C GLN A 64 5.55 -12.98 -18.23
N VAL A 65 5.65 -14.01 -17.36
CA VAL A 65 5.03 -13.99 -16.03
C VAL A 65 5.50 -12.81 -15.17
N VAL A 66 6.81 -12.48 -15.22
CA VAL A 66 7.34 -11.30 -14.51
C VAL A 66 6.71 -10.00 -15.03
N GLN A 67 6.51 -9.88 -16.34
CA GLN A 67 5.88 -8.71 -16.96
C GLN A 67 4.40 -8.57 -16.54
N GLU A 68 3.64 -9.66 -16.59
CA GLU A 68 2.25 -9.68 -16.15
C GLU A 68 2.12 -9.31 -14.68
N ARG A 69 2.96 -9.89 -13.82
CA ARG A 69 3.02 -9.55 -12.39
C ARG A 69 3.31 -8.07 -12.17
N GLN A 70 4.22 -7.48 -12.95
CA GLN A 70 4.52 -6.04 -12.85
C GLN A 70 3.33 -5.17 -13.24
N LYS A 71 2.59 -5.57 -14.28
CA LYS A 71 1.35 -4.90 -14.69
C LYS A 71 0.31 -4.93 -13.57
N LEU A 72 0.02 -6.11 -13.02
CA LEU A 72 -0.91 -6.27 -11.90
C LEU A 72 -0.51 -5.43 -10.68
N MET A 73 0.77 -5.41 -10.33
CA MET A 73 1.27 -4.58 -9.22
C MET A 73 1.10 -3.08 -9.51
N ALA A 74 1.36 -2.63 -10.74
CA ALA A 74 1.16 -1.24 -11.14
C ALA A 74 -0.30 -0.83 -11.00
N ASP A 75 -1.23 -1.66 -11.46
CA ASP A 75 -2.67 -1.42 -11.35
C ASP A 75 -3.13 -1.38 -9.89
N GLN A 76 -2.66 -2.34 -9.07
CA GLN A 76 -2.97 -2.36 -7.64
C GLN A 76 -2.43 -1.13 -6.90
N ILE A 77 -1.20 -0.68 -7.23
CA ILE A 77 -0.62 0.55 -6.68
C ILE A 77 -1.45 1.77 -7.09
N LYS A 78 -1.86 1.84 -8.37
CA LYS A 78 -2.72 2.92 -8.89
C LYS A 78 -4.05 2.98 -8.14
N LEU A 79 -4.70 1.84 -7.93
CA LEU A 79 -5.94 1.74 -7.18
C LEU A 79 -5.76 2.23 -5.73
N ARG A 80 -4.76 1.70 -5.01
CA ARG A 80 -4.49 2.12 -3.62
C ARG A 80 -4.17 3.61 -3.50
N ARG A 81 -3.41 4.17 -4.45
CA ARG A 81 -3.11 5.61 -4.48
C ARG A 81 -4.37 6.44 -4.69
N ARG A 82 -5.28 6.01 -5.57
CA ARG A 82 -6.59 6.66 -5.75
C ARG A 82 -7.43 6.62 -4.48
N GLN A 83 -7.59 5.45 -3.87
CA GLN A 83 -8.33 5.30 -2.61
C GLN A 83 -7.75 6.16 -1.48
N LYS A 84 -6.42 6.20 -1.34
CA LYS A 84 -5.77 7.06 -0.34
C LYS A 84 -6.01 8.54 -0.62
N LYS A 85 -5.95 8.96 -1.89
CA LYS A 85 -6.27 10.34 -2.28
C LYS A 85 -7.72 10.68 -1.94
N GLN A 86 -8.66 9.80 -2.28
CA GLN A 86 -10.09 10.01 -1.99
C GLN A 86 -10.33 10.16 -0.49
N LYS A 87 -9.84 9.23 0.33
CA LYS A 87 -9.94 9.32 1.80
C LYS A 87 -9.39 10.61 2.37
N ASN A 88 -8.27 11.10 1.82
CA ASN A 88 -7.69 12.38 2.25
C ASN A 88 -8.57 13.56 1.85
N LEU A 89 -9.23 13.52 0.69
CA LEU A 89 -10.16 14.57 0.25
C LEU A 89 -11.44 14.55 1.10
N ASP A 90 -11.99 13.36 1.36
CA ASP A 90 -13.17 13.19 2.22
C ASP A 90 -12.89 13.72 3.65
N ALA A 91 -11.70 13.44 4.19
CA ALA A 91 -11.30 13.95 5.50
C ALA A 91 -11.14 15.49 5.54
N LEU A 92 -10.76 16.12 4.43
CA LEU A 92 -10.70 17.58 4.32
C LEU A 92 -12.12 18.18 4.25
N SER A 93 -13.01 17.60 3.44
CA SER A 93 -14.40 18.07 3.35
C SER A 93 -15.15 17.93 4.68
N ASP A 94 -14.89 16.87 5.44
CA ASP A 94 -15.50 16.68 6.77
C ASP A 94 -15.02 17.75 7.76
N SER A 95 -13.74 18.14 7.68
CA SER A 95 -13.19 19.20 8.53
C SER A 95 -13.72 20.59 8.19
N ASP A 96 -13.91 20.89 6.91
CA ASP A 96 -14.51 22.15 6.45
C ASP A 96 -16.00 22.23 6.81
N ASN A 97 -16.71 21.10 6.72
CA ASN A 97 -18.11 21.01 7.13
C ASN A 97 -18.25 21.20 8.66
N LEU A 98 -17.40 20.56 9.46
CA LEU A 98 -17.40 20.74 10.92
C LEU A 98 -17.06 22.19 11.32
N ARG A 99 -16.09 22.82 10.64
CA ARG A 99 -15.75 24.23 10.85
C ARG A 99 -16.90 25.16 10.49
N SER A 100 -17.62 24.88 9.40
CA SER A 100 -18.82 25.65 9.01
C SER A 100 -19.95 25.50 10.04
N ILE A 101 -20.21 24.27 10.52
CA ILE A 101 -21.21 23.99 11.57
C ILE A 101 -20.85 24.72 12.88
N MET A 102 -19.59 24.69 13.29
CA MET A 102 -19.13 25.38 14.51
C MET A 102 -19.23 26.91 14.38
N SER A 103 -19.02 27.47 13.18
CA SER A 103 -19.10 28.92 12.95
C SER A 103 -20.54 29.44 13.00
N ASN A 104 -21.52 28.64 12.57
CA ASN A 104 -22.93 28.99 12.65
C ASN A 104 -23.48 28.95 14.09
N PHE A 105 -22.89 28.16 14.97
CA PHE A 105 -23.34 28.04 16.37
C PHE A 105 -22.84 29.17 17.27
N SER A 106 -21.74 29.85 16.90
CA SER A 106 -21.23 31.03 17.62
C SER A 106 -21.92 32.35 17.23
N SER A 107 -22.89 32.32 16.31
CA SER A 107 -23.63 33.51 15.87
C SER A 107 -25.04 33.65 16.49
N CYS A 108 -25.39 32.81 17.47
CA CYS A 108 -26.59 32.92 18.30
C CYS A 108 -26.24 33.27 19.74
#